data_AF-A0A927J3L3-F1
#
_entry.id   AF-A0A927J3L3-F1
#
_cell.length_a   1.000
_cell.length_b   1.000
_cell.length_c   1.000
_cell.angle_alpha   90.00
_cell.angle_beta   90.00
_cell.angle_gamma   90.00
#
_symmetry.space_group_name_H-M   'P 1'
#
loop_
_entity.id
_entity.type
_entity.pdbx_description
1 polymer ?
#
loop_
_entity_poly.entity_id
_entity_poly.type
_entity_poly.pdbx_seq_one_letter_code
_entity_poly.pdbx_strand_id
1 'polypeptide(L)'
;MKKLALLFSIILFVCLTSCSSVEGDAEKAASLNKESIDCIRNQDLQKAEELYKQSQEIIAQYKGTEKYEEFHTAYNKFMLPEIKK
;
A
#
# COMPACT_ATOMS: atom_id res chain seq x y z
N MET A 1 21.90 -16.05 -27.72
CA MET A 1 21.12 -16.89 -26.78
C MET A 1 21.42 -16.58 -25.31
N LYS A 2 22.68 -16.59 -24.85
CA LYS A 2 23.02 -16.31 -23.43
C LYS A 2 22.56 -14.94 -22.90
N LYS A 3 22.64 -13.87 -23.70
CA LYS A 3 22.18 -12.52 -23.32
C LYS A 3 20.64 -12.38 -23.25
N LEU A 4 19.91 -13.14 -24.07
CA LEU A 4 18.44 -13.12 -24.09
C LEU A 4 17.86 -13.91 -22.91
N ALA A 5 18.50 -15.03 -22.54
CA ALA A 5 18.16 -15.79 -21.33
C ALA A 5 18.40 -14.99 -20.04
N LEU A 6 19.45 -14.15 -20.01
CA LEU A 6 19.76 -13.27 -18.88
C LEU A 6 18.73 -12.15 -18.72
N LEU A 7 18.28 -11.54 -19.84
CA LEU A 7 17.18 -10.57 -19.85
C LEU A 7 15.85 -11.20 -19.39
N PHE A 8 15.55 -12.42 -19.84
CA PHE A 8 14.36 -13.15 -19.42
C PHE A 8 14.38 -13.48 -17.92
N SER A 9 15.55 -13.82 -17.37
CA SER A 9 15.73 -14.09 -15.93
C SER A 9 15.53 -12.85 -15.06
N ILE A 10 15.89 -11.66 -15.55
CA ILE A 10 15.67 -10.40 -14.82
C ILE A 10 14.19 -10.03 -14.83
N ILE A 11 13.50 -10.20 -15.97
CA ILE A 11 12.06 -9.94 -16.09
C ILE A 11 11.24 -10.87 -15.20
N LEU A 12 11.62 -12.16 -15.13
CA LEU A 12 10.94 -13.13 -14.27
C LEU A 12 11.10 -12.82 -12.77
N PHE A 13 12.23 -12.25 -12.36
CA PHE A 13 12.50 -11.88 -10.95
C PHE A 13 11.66 -10.67 -10.50
N VAL A 14 11.38 -9.72 -11.40
CA VAL A 14 10.52 -8.55 -11.10
C VAL A 14 9.06 -8.97 -10.92
N CYS A 15 8.57 -9.97 -11.68
CA CYS A 15 7.20 -10.45 -11.61
C CYS A 15 6.85 -11.22 -10.32
N LEU A 16 7.83 -11.69 -9.55
CA LEU A 16 7.60 -12.51 -8.34
C LEU A 16 7.39 -11.68 -7.06
N THR A 17 7.43 -10.34 -7.15
CA THR A 17 7.38 -9.45 -5.97
C THR A 17 5.98 -8.90 -5.66
N SER A 18 4.95 -9.23 -6.45
CA SER A 18 3.60 -8.64 -6.33
C SER A 18 2.50 -9.62 -5.86
N CYS A 19 2.85 -10.58 -4.99
CA CYS A 19 1.84 -11.35 -4.25
C CYS A 19 1.64 -10.74 -2.85
N SER A 20 1.17 -9.50 -2.79
CA SER A 20 0.58 -8.96 -1.56
C SER A 20 -0.84 -9.51 -1.40
N SER A 21 -1.24 -9.76 -0.15
CA SER A 21 -2.64 -10.08 0.17
C SER A 21 -3.46 -8.80 0.27
N VAL A 22 -4.78 -8.91 0.09
CA VAL A 22 -5.70 -7.78 0.27
C VAL A 22 -5.55 -7.13 1.65
N GLU A 23 -5.44 -7.96 2.70
CA GLU A 23 -5.22 -7.48 4.07
C GLU A 23 -3.85 -6.80 4.24
N GLY A 24 -2.78 -7.33 3.64
CA GLY A 24 -1.44 -6.74 3.72
C GLY A 24 -1.35 -5.39 3.02
N ASP A 25 -1.99 -5.24 1.86
CA ASP A 25 -2.06 -3.95 1.17
C ASP A 25 -2.94 -2.95 1.94
N ALA A 26 -4.03 -3.42 2.54
CA ALA A 26 -4.88 -2.59 3.40
C ALA A 26 -4.14 -2.09 4.66
N GLU A 27 -3.37 -2.96 5.32
CA GLU A 27 -2.52 -2.60 6.46
C GLU A 27 -1.47 -1.56 6.06
N LYS A 28 -0.79 -1.80 4.93
CA LYS A 28 0.23 -0.88 4.41
C LYS A 28 -0.36 0.49 4.06
N ALA A 29 -1.50 0.53 3.37
CA ALA A 29 -2.18 1.77 3.02
C ALA A 29 -2.63 2.53 4.28
N ALA A 30 -3.15 1.84 5.29
CA ALA A 30 -3.55 2.44 6.56
C ALA A 30 -2.34 2.99 7.34
N SER A 31 -1.23 2.25 7.38
CA SER A 31 0.00 2.67 8.03
C SER A 31 0.57 3.96 7.42
N LEU A 32 0.69 4.00 6.08
CA LEU A 32 1.13 5.21 5.35
C LEU A 32 0.22 6.41 5.63
N ASN A 33 -1.10 6.20 5.68
CA ASN A 33 -2.03 7.28 5.94
C ASN A 33 -1.94 7.80 7.39
N LYS A 34 -1.73 6.91 8.36
CA LYS A 34 -1.47 7.30 9.75
C LYS A 34 -0.17 8.10 9.88
N GLU A 35 0.91 7.64 9.25
CA GLU A 35 2.18 8.36 9.27
C GLU A 35 2.06 9.74 8.60
N SER A 36 1.29 9.84 7.50
CA SER A 36 0.94 11.13 6.89
C SER A 36 0.24 12.07 7.88
N ILE A 37 -0.73 11.58 8.64
CA ILE A 37 -1.43 12.37 9.67
C ILE A 37 -0.46 12.84 10.76
N ASP A 38 0.49 11.99 11.17
CA ASP A 38 1.52 12.36 12.14
C ASP A 38 2.48 13.41 11.58
N CYS A 39 2.86 13.32 10.30
CA CYS A 39 3.61 14.37 9.61
C CYS A 39 2.85 15.71 9.60
N ILE A 40 1.54 15.71 9.34
CA ILE A 40 0.70 16.92 9.41
C ILE A 40 0.73 17.53 10.81
N ARG A 41 0.62 16.70 11.86
CA ARG A 41 0.71 17.16 13.27
C ARG A 41 2.05 17.82 13.57
N ASN A 42 3.13 17.33 12.94
CA ASN A 42 4.48 17.86 13.08
C ASN A 42 4.83 18.96 12.06
N GLN A 43 3.86 19.45 11.29
CA GLN A 43 4.03 20.48 10.25
C GLN A 43 4.96 20.09 9.09
N ASP A 44 5.25 18.80 8.91
CA ASP A 44 6.01 18.27 7.78
C ASP A 44 5.05 17.95 6.61
N LEU A 45 4.59 18.99 5.93
CA LEU A 45 3.55 18.87 4.89
C LEU A 45 4.05 18.15 3.63
N GLN A 46 5.33 18.29 3.29
CA GLN A 46 5.90 17.65 2.11
C GLN A 46 5.92 16.12 2.29
N LYS A 47 6.41 15.65 3.44
CA LYS A 47 6.42 14.21 3.73
C LYS A 47 5.00 13.67 3.90
N ALA A 48 4.09 14.45 4.49
CA ALA A 48 2.68 14.08 4.57
C ALA A 48 2.07 13.84 3.18
N GLU A 49 2.28 14.77 2.24
CA GLU A 49 1.76 14.62 0.87
C GLU A 49 2.32 13.37 0.19
N GLU A 50 3.63 13.11 0.32
CA GLU A 50 4.27 11.92 -0.25
C GLU A 50 3.65 10.62 0.28
N LEU A 51 3.54 10.49 1.61
CA LEU A 51 2.98 9.30 2.27
C LEU A 51 1.50 9.11 1.94
N TYR A 52 0.73 10.20 1.94
CA TYR A 52 -0.67 10.17 1.55
C TYR A 52 -0.85 9.68 0.11
N LYS A 53 -0.03 10.19 -0.83
CA LYS A 53 -0.07 9.76 -2.22
C LYS A 53 0.23 8.27 -2.36
N GLN A 54 1.25 7.76 -1.69
CA GLN A 54 1.56 6.32 -1.68
C GLN A 54 0.39 5.48 -1.13
N SER A 55 -0.28 5.95 -0.08
CA SER A 55 -1.49 5.30 0.45
C SER A 55 -2.60 5.28 -0.61
N GLN A 56 -2.87 6.41 -1.27
CA GLN A 56 -3.89 6.51 -2.31
C GLN A 56 -3.59 5.64 -3.54
N GLU A 57 -2.31 5.47 -3.91
CA GLU A 57 -1.90 4.58 -4.99
C GLU A 57 -2.28 3.12 -4.70
N ILE A 58 -2.10 2.65 -3.47
CA ILE A 58 -2.53 1.31 -3.05
C ILE A 58 -4.06 1.21 -3.08
N ILE A 59 -4.78 2.18 -2.49
CA ILE A 59 -6.25 2.19 -2.48
C ILE A 59 -6.81 2.19 -3.91
N ALA A 60 -6.18 2.92 -4.84
CA ALA A 60 -6.60 3.00 -6.23
C ALA A 60 -6.53 1.66 -6.97
N GLN A 61 -5.64 0.74 -6.58
CA GLN A 61 -5.54 -0.60 -7.18
C GLN A 61 -6.80 -1.45 -6.95
N TYR A 62 -7.55 -1.16 -5.88
CA TYR A 62 -8.75 -1.91 -5.50
C TYR A 62 -10.05 -1.27 -5.94
N LYS A 63 -10.07 0.03 -6.24
CA LYS A 63 -11.28 0.75 -6.65
C LYS A 63 -11.89 0.12 -7.90
N GLY A 64 -13.17 -0.25 -7.82
CA GLY A 64 -13.91 -0.87 -8.91
C GLY A 64 -13.56 -2.36 -9.15
N THR A 65 -12.76 -2.97 -8.28
CA THR A 65 -12.49 -4.42 -8.32
C THR A 65 -13.48 -5.17 -7.40
N GLU A 66 -13.63 -6.47 -7.61
CA GLU A 66 -14.43 -7.34 -6.72
C GLU A 66 -13.89 -7.40 -5.28
N LYS A 67 -12.60 -7.09 -5.10
CA LYS A 67 -11.90 -7.09 -3.81
C LYS A 67 -12.00 -5.76 -3.07
N TYR A 68 -12.68 -4.76 -3.64
CA TYR A 68 -12.76 -3.42 -3.05
C TYR A 68 -13.34 -3.44 -1.64
N GLU A 69 -14.46 -4.15 -1.43
CA GLU A 69 -15.13 -4.21 -0.13
C GLU A 69 -14.26 -4.91 0.94
N GLU A 70 -13.59 -6.00 0.56
CA GLU A 70 -12.65 -6.71 1.44
C GLU A 70 -11.48 -5.79 1.84
N PHE A 71 -10.85 -5.14 0.85
CA PHE A 71 -9.78 -4.18 1.07
C PHE A 71 -10.23 -3.03 1.97
N HIS A 72 -11.36 -2.41 1.66
CA HIS A 72 -11.87 -1.24 2.38
C HIS A 72 -12.25 -1.59 3.82
N THR A 73 -12.81 -2.78 4.05
CA THR A 73 -13.09 -3.28 5.40
C THR A 73 -11.81 -3.47 6.22
N ALA A 74 -10.81 -4.15 5.65
CA ALA A 74 -9.51 -4.34 6.30
C ALA A 74 -8.80 -3.00 6.57
N TYR A 75 -8.81 -2.08 5.61
CA TYR A 75 -8.21 -0.76 5.73
C TYR A 75 -8.81 0.02 6.90
N ASN A 76 -10.14 0.05 7.01
CA ASN A 76 -10.83 0.74 8.09
C ASN A 76 -10.54 0.10 9.45
N LYS A 77 -10.46 -1.23 9.54
CA LYS A 77 -10.03 -1.94 10.75
C LYS A 77 -8.66 -1.43 11.23
N PHE A 78 -7.69 -1.29 10.32
CA PHE A 78 -6.38 -0.76 10.69
C PHE A 78 -6.40 0.73 10.97
N MET A 79 -7.27 1.54 10.36
CA MET A 79 -7.35 2.98 10.62
C MET A 79 -7.90 3.34 12.01
N LEU A 80 -8.72 2.47 12.60
CA LEU A 80 -9.28 2.71 13.94
C LEU A 80 -8.17 2.73 15.01
N PRO A 81 -8.23 3.65 15.98
CA PRO A 81 -7.34 3.60 17.14
C PRO A 81 -7.67 2.36 17.98
N GLU A 82 -6.62 1.68 18.47
CA GLU A 82 -6.76 0.57 19.41
C GLU A 82 -7.55 1.05 20.64
N ILE A 83 -8.76 0.50 20.85
CA ILE A 83 -9.51 0.72 22.08
C ILE A 83 -8.80 -0.07 23.17
N LYS A 84 -7.90 0.59 23.90
CA LYS A 84 -7.36 0.05 25.15
C LYS A 84 -8.52 -0.09 26.14
N LYS A 85 -8.92 -1.34 26.42
CA LYS A 85 -9.86 -1.68 27.49
C LYS A 85 -9.21 -1.48 28.85
#